data_AF-A0A8S3BKU6-F1
#
_entry.id   AF-A0A8S3BKU6-F1
#
_cell.length_a   1.000
_cell.length_b   1.000
_cell.length_c   1.000
_cell.angle_alpha   90.00
_cell.angle_beta   90.00
_cell.angle_gamma   90.00
#
_symmetry.space_group_name_H-M   'P 1'
#
loop_
_entity.id
_entity.type
_entity.pdbx_description
1 polymer ?
#
loop_
_entity_poly.entity_id
_entity_poly.type
_entity_poly.pdbx_seq_one_letter_code
_entity_poly.pdbx_strand_id
1 'polypeptide(L)'
;MRDRWLHDAFAVGLSSSASESEQINHNEYQALSAKSSIDEEEAVRLLGDYGISQDKAKIRLQELQTRKHEDVRGLFSTEDLVNVFKKLTTRPEIYHLLVRYSQNQDFLSTEDLTLFLEAEQGMSKVASEKCADIIKKFEPSTEAKLLGHLGIDGFMNFLLSPECDIFNPANASVYQDMDQSLNHYFIASSHNTFLLADQLKGPSSVDGFIHALRRGCRCLDLHCFDGSDGQPSIHNGTLTSHIPL
;
A
#
# COMPACT_ATOMS: atom_id res chain seq x y z
N MET A 1 -2.36 27.06 17.64
CA MET A 1 -1.19 26.26 17.23
C MET A 1 -1.57 25.06 16.34
N ARG A 2 -2.78 25.04 15.74
CA ARG A 2 -3.31 23.90 14.95
C ARG A 2 -2.86 23.87 13.48
N ASP A 3 -2.23 24.94 12.99
CA ASP A 3 -1.97 25.11 11.55
C ASP A 3 -0.49 25.09 11.17
N ARG A 4 0.43 25.02 12.15
CA ARG A 4 1.88 25.12 11.88
C ARG A 4 2.45 23.83 11.27
N TRP A 5 1.92 22.68 11.68
CA TRP A 5 2.40 21.37 11.24
C TRP A 5 2.05 21.04 9.78
N LEU A 6 0.94 21.58 9.25
CA LEU A 6 0.56 21.37 7.84
C LEU A 6 1.39 22.20 6.85
N HIS A 7 1.87 23.38 7.27
CA HIS A 7 2.88 24.12 6.50
C HIS A 7 4.19 23.32 6.39
N ASP A 8 4.57 22.61 7.45
CA ASP A 8 5.79 21.81 7.49
C ASP A 8 5.61 20.46 6.76
N ALA A 9 4.43 19.83 6.77
CA ALA A 9 4.16 18.61 6.00
C ALA A 9 4.26 18.82 4.47
N PHE A 10 3.84 20.00 3.98
CA PHE A 10 4.08 20.42 2.59
C PHE A 10 5.57 20.72 2.30
N ALA A 11 6.37 21.05 3.32
CA ALA A 11 7.81 21.31 3.18
C ALA A 11 8.68 20.05 3.32
N VAL A 12 8.26 19.06 4.12
CA VAL A 12 9.06 17.86 4.45
C VAL A 12 8.91 16.73 3.42
N GLY A 13 7.79 16.71 2.66
CA GLY A 13 7.61 15.83 1.49
C GLY A 13 8.62 16.07 0.35
N LEU A 14 9.50 17.06 0.48
CA LEU A 14 10.55 17.41 -0.49
C LEU A 14 11.97 16.90 -0.14
N SER A 15 12.16 16.08 0.89
CA SER A 15 13.54 15.74 1.34
C SER A 15 14.03 14.30 1.15
N SER A 16 13.38 13.46 0.34
CA SER A 16 13.91 12.12 0.05
C SER A 16 13.94 11.74 -1.43
N SER A 17 14.54 12.60 -2.27
CA SER A 17 15.37 12.20 -3.43
C SER A 17 15.66 13.42 -4.31
N ALA A 18 16.75 14.16 -4.05
CA ALA A 18 17.38 14.99 -5.07
C ALA A 18 18.77 15.46 -4.59
N SER A 19 19.81 14.78 -5.07
CA SER A 19 21.11 15.40 -5.24
C SER A 19 21.03 16.39 -6.40
N GLU A 20 21.28 17.67 -6.10
CA GLU A 20 21.79 18.72 -6.99
C GLU A 20 21.27 18.78 -8.43
N SER A 21 19.99 19.13 -8.61
CA SER A 21 19.54 20.08 -9.65
C SER A 21 18.01 20.05 -9.77
N GLU A 22 17.30 20.70 -8.86
CA GLU A 22 15.93 21.21 -9.07
C GLU A 22 15.50 21.91 -7.78
N GLN A 23 16.00 23.13 -7.62
CA GLN A 23 15.34 24.12 -6.78
C GLN A 23 13.96 24.35 -7.41
N ILE A 24 12.96 23.61 -6.94
CA ILE A 24 11.56 23.95 -7.18
C ILE A 24 11.42 25.40 -6.69
N ASN A 25 11.22 26.25 -7.67
CA ASN A 25 11.44 27.68 -7.58
C ASN A 25 10.37 28.22 -6.62
N HIS A 26 10.77 28.92 -5.56
CA HIS A 26 9.86 29.64 -4.65
C HIS A 26 8.80 30.48 -5.42
N ASN A 27 9.13 30.85 -6.66
CA ASN A 27 8.26 31.53 -7.62
C ASN A 27 7.06 30.72 -8.16
N GLU A 28 7.13 29.38 -8.27
CA GLU A 28 5.97 28.56 -8.69
C GLU A 28 4.91 28.45 -7.60
N TYR A 29 5.34 28.35 -6.33
CA TYR A 29 4.44 28.43 -5.18
C TYR A 29 3.75 29.81 -5.08
N GLN A 30 4.47 30.89 -5.40
CA GLN A 30 3.87 32.23 -5.49
C GLN A 30 2.94 32.39 -6.71
N ALA A 31 3.19 31.69 -7.82
CA ALA A 31 2.30 31.69 -8.98
C ALA A 31 0.99 30.91 -8.73
N LEU A 32 1.03 29.79 -7.99
CA LEU A 32 -0.17 29.09 -7.50
C LEU A 32 -0.91 29.90 -6.43
N SER A 33 -0.20 30.64 -5.59
CA SER A 33 -0.79 31.62 -4.66
C SER A 33 -1.45 32.82 -5.36
N ALA A 34 -1.18 33.04 -6.65
CA ALA A 34 -1.75 34.17 -7.41
C ALA A 34 -3.11 33.86 -8.06
N LYS A 35 -3.47 32.58 -8.22
CA LYS A 35 -4.85 32.16 -8.56
C LYS A 35 -5.62 31.86 -7.28
N SER A 36 -6.55 32.72 -6.89
CA SER A 36 -7.37 32.53 -5.67
C SER A 36 -8.31 31.31 -5.74
N SER A 37 -8.49 30.75 -6.94
CA SER A 37 -9.33 29.58 -7.19
C SER A 37 -8.91 28.85 -8.46
N ILE A 38 -9.17 27.54 -8.48
CA ILE A 38 -8.95 26.65 -9.62
C ILE A 38 -10.28 26.05 -10.09
N ASP A 39 -10.33 25.61 -11.34
CA ASP A 39 -11.51 24.93 -11.87
C ASP A 39 -11.58 23.45 -11.45
N GLU A 40 -12.70 22.80 -11.78
CA GLU A 40 -12.93 21.38 -11.43
C GLU A 40 -11.92 20.44 -12.09
N GLU A 41 -11.51 20.71 -13.33
CA GLU A 41 -10.59 19.84 -14.05
C GLU A 41 -9.20 19.86 -13.40
N GLU A 42 -8.71 21.04 -13.08
CA GLU A 42 -7.45 21.23 -12.34
C GLU A 42 -7.53 20.67 -10.92
N ALA A 43 -8.67 20.82 -10.23
CA ALA A 43 -8.89 20.26 -8.90
C ALA A 43 -8.87 18.71 -8.89
N VAL A 44 -9.54 18.07 -9.84
CA VAL A 44 -9.58 16.60 -9.94
C VAL A 44 -8.19 16.08 -10.34
N ARG A 45 -7.49 16.76 -11.25
CA ARG A 45 -6.10 16.41 -11.59
C ARG A 45 -5.19 16.46 -10.37
N LEU A 46 -5.21 17.58 -9.63
CA LEU A 46 -4.39 17.74 -8.42
C LEU A 46 -4.70 16.66 -7.39
N LEU A 47 -5.97 16.36 -7.10
CA LEU A 47 -6.32 15.27 -6.18
C LEU A 47 -5.84 13.90 -6.70
N GLY A 48 -5.85 13.71 -8.02
CA GLY A 48 -5.30 12.55 -8.70
C GLY A 48 -3.81 12.35 -8.48
N ASP A 49 -3.03 13.43 -8.51
CA ASP A 49 -1.60 13.41 -8.25
C ASP A 49 -1.28 12.91 -6.81
N TYR A 50 -2.22 13.08 -5.88
CA TYR A 50 -2.15 12.52 -4.52
C TYR A 50 -2.81 11.13 -4.38
N GLY A 51 -3.04 10.42 -5.47
CA GLY A 51 -3.56 9.05 -5.47
C GLY A 51 -5.07 8.92 -5.23
N ILE A 52 -5.84 10.01 -5.32
CA ILE A 52 -7.30 9.95 -5.21
C ILE A 52 -7.89 9.60 -6.57
N SER A 53 -8.77 8.60 -6.60
CA SER A 53 -9.54 8.24 -7.79
C SER A 53 -10.28 9.44 -8.37
N GLN A 54 -10.10 9.70 -9.66
CA GLN A 54 -10.73 10.81 -10.40
C GLN A 54 -12.25 10.85 -10.18
N ASP A 55 -12.92 9.69 -10.22
CA ASP A 55 -14.36 9.59 -9.99
C ASP A 55 -14.78 10.01 -8.57
N LYS A 56 -14.01 9.61 -7.54
CA LYS A 56 -14.28 9.99 -6.13
C LYS A 56 -14.06 11.48 -5.92
N ALA A 57 -12.99 12.03 -6.51
CA ALA A 57 -12.70 13.45 -6.47
C ALA A 57 -13.84 14.27 -7.10
N LYS A 58 -14.29 13.90 -8.30
CA LYS A 58 -15.42 14.56 -9.01
C LYS A 58 -16.69 14.55 -8.17
N ILE A 59 -17.12 13.39 -7.65
CA ILE A 59 -18.33 13.28 -6.82
C ILE A 59 -18.22 14.23 -5.62
N ARG A 60 -17.08 14.25 -4.93
CA ARG A 60 -16.93 15.07 -3.72
C ARG A 60 -16.87 16.57 -4.01
N LEU A 61 -16.26 16.96 -5.12
CA LEU A 61 -16.20 18.35 -5.58
C LEU A 61 -17.60 18.84 -5.99
N GLN A 62 -18.39 18.02 -6.70
CA GLN A 62 -19.78 18.33 -7.06
C GLN A 62 -20.66 18.48 -5.82
N GLU A 63 -20.51 17.59 -4.82
CA GLU A 63 -21.21 17.73 -3.53
C GLU A 63 -20.88 19.06 -2.83
N LEU A 64 -19.64 19.54 -2.91
CA LEU A 64 -19.29 20.86 -2.36
C LEU A 64 -19.94 22.00 -3.15
N GLN A 65 -20.00 21.90 -4.47
CA GLN A 65 -20.63 22.92 -5.32
C GLN A 65 -22.13 23.08 -5.02
N THR A 66 -22.84 22.01 -4.68
CA THR A 66 -24.27 22.11 -4.29
C THR A 66 -24.53 22.99 -3.06
N ARG A 67 -23.49 23.28 -2.26
CA ARG A 67 -23.56 24.11 -1.07
C ARG A 67 -23.09 25.56 -1.30
N LYS A 68 -22.55 25.87 -2.48
CA LYS A 68 -22.03 27.20 -2.84
C LYS A 68 -23.11 28.08 -3.49
N HIS A 69 -22.97 29.40 -3.31
CA HIS A 69 -23.78 30.40 -4.01
C HIS A 69 -23.56 30.31 -5.53
N GLU A 70 -24.56 30.68 -6.33
CA GLU A 70 -24.52 30.55 -7.81
C GLU A 70 -23.31 31.23 -8.45
N ASP A 71 -22.91 32.38 -7.91
CA ASP A 71 -21.83 33.21 -8.45
C ASP A 71 -20.43 32.60 -8.28
N VAL A 72 -20.28 31.51 -7.51
CA VAL A 72 -18.98 30.90 -7.18
C VAL A 72 -18.94 29.39 -7.51
N ARG A 73 -19.94 28.89 -8.27
CA ARG A 73 -19.94 27.50 -8.74
C ARG A 73 -18.86 27.29 -9.81
N GLY A 74 -18.22 26.12 -9.81
CA GLY A 74 -17.14 25.78 -10.74
C GLY A 74 -15.73 26.18 -10.29
N LEU A 75 -15.61 26.97 -9.22
CA LEU A 75 -14.32 27.41 -8.67
C LEU A 75 -14.07 26.83 -7.28
N PHE A 76 -12.85 26.35 -7.04
CA PHE A 76 -12.41 25.74 -5.80
C PHE A 76 -11.22 26.51 -5.22
N SER A 77 -11.34 26.93 -3.97
CA SER A 77 -10.25 27.52 -3.22
C SER A 77 -9.32 26.43 -2.68
N THR A 78 -8.11 26.81 -2.26
CA THR A 78 -7.19 25.91 -1.55
C THR A 78 -7.84 25.27 -0.33
N GLU A 79 -8.67 26.01 0.40
CA GLU A 79 -9.39 25.50 1.58
C GLU A 79 -10.43 24.43 1.20
N ASP A 80 -11.13 24.61 0.08
CA ASP A 80 -12.07 23.60 -0.44
C ASP A 80 -11.34 22.30 -0.77
N LEU A 81 -10.19 22.39 -1.45
CA LEU A 81 -9.39 21.22 -1.83
C LEU A 81 -8.85 20.48 -0.61
N VAL A 82 -8.32 21.20 0.37
CA VAL A 82 -7.85 20.62 1.64
C VAL A 82 -9.01 19.91 2.34
N ASN A 83 -10.21 20.51 2.35
CA ASN A 83 -11.39 19.89 2.94
C ASN A 83 -11.84 18.62 2.19
N VAL A 84 -11.84 18.64 0.85
CA VAL A 84 -12.13 17.44 0.03
C VAL A 84 -11.10 16.36 0.31
N PHE A 85 -9.82 16.71 0.25
CA PHE A 85 -8.71 15.80 0.48
C PHE A 85 -8.87 15.13 1.85
N LYS A 86 -9.00 15.91 2.93
CA LYS A 86 -9.23 15.39 4.28
C LYS A 86 -10.42 14.43 4.33
N LYS A 87 -11.57 14.80 3.74
CA LYS A 87 -12.77 13.94 3.73
C LYS A 87 -12.58 12.63 2.96
N LEU A 88 -11.73 12.60 1.95
CA LEU A 88 -11.48 11.42 1.13
C LEU A 88 -10.36 10.54 1.70
N THR A 89 -9.41 11.11 2.43
CA THR A 89 -8.24 10.40 2.96
C THR A 89 -8.36 10.04 4.43
N THR A 90 -9.24 10.70 5.19
CA THR A 90 -9.49 10.34 6.60
C THR A 90 -10.10 8.94 6.67
N ARG A 91 -9.43 8.06 7.42
CA ARG A 91 -9.88 6.70 7.74
C ARG A 91 -10.59 6.73 9.11
N PRO A 92 -11.93 6.82 9.17
CA PRO A 92 -12.66 7.03 10.42
C PRO A 92 -12.45 5.91 11.43
N GLU A 93 -12.31 4.66 10.97
CA GLU A 93 -12.06 3.51 11.83
C GLU A 93 -10.69 3.58 12.53
N ILE A 94 -9.66 4.12 11.87
CA ILE A 94 -8.34 4.33 12.48
C ILE A 94 -8.42 5.44 13.52
N TYR A 95 -9.13 6.52 13.21
CA TYR A 95 -9.35 7.62 14.16
C TYR A 95 -10.11 7.15 15.41
N HIS A 96 -11.20 6.40 15.25
CA HIS A 96 -11.95 5.86 16.38
C HIS A 96 -11.11 4.90 17.23
N LEU A 97 -10.25 4.10 16.59
CA LEU A 97 -9.32 3.22 17.29
C LEU A 97 -8.32 4.02 18.14
N LEU A 98 -7.74 5.08 17.57
CA LEU A 98 -6.85 5.99 18.30
C LEU A 98 -7.56 6.59 19.51
N VAL A 99 -8.73 7.20 19.30
CA VAL A 99 -9.54 7.86 20.35
C VAL A 99 -9.93 6.91 21.48
N ARG A 100 -10.22 5.65 21.14
CA ARG A 100 -10.59 4.61 22.09
C ARG A 100 -9.46 4.30 23.08
N TYR A 101 -8.21 4.27 22.61
CA TYR A 101 -7.05 3.96 23.44
C TYR A 101 -6.42 5.20 24.06
N SER A 102 -6.57 6.38 23.45
CA SER A 102 -6.07 7.66 23.95
C SER A 102 -6.94 8.34 25.02
N GLN A 103 -8.01 7.68 25.48
CA GLN A 103 -8.98 8.26 26.42
C GLN A 103 -9.56 9.61 25.94
N ASN A 104 -9.90 9.70 24.64
CA ASN A 104 -10.38 10.91 23.95
C ASN A 104 -9.35 12.03 23.70
N GLN A 105 -8.05 11.74 23.76
CA GLN A 105 -7.01 12.63 23.22
C GLN A 105 -6.81 12.40 21.71
N ASP A 106 -6.12 13.32 21.04
CA ASP A 106 -5.77 13.24 19.62
C ASP A 106 -4.39 12.59 19.35
N PHE A 107 -3.80 11.96 20.37
CA PHE A 107 -2.54 11.22 20.30
C PHE A 107 -2.55 10.01 21.25
N LEU A 108 -1.68 9.02 21.02
CA LEU A 108 -1.38 7.93 21.95
C LEU A 108 -0.07 8.24 22.68
N SER A 109 -0.10 8.16 24.01
CA SER A 109 1.13 8.11 24.82
C SER A 109 1.82 6.73 24.70
N THR A 110 3.01 6.59 25.28
CA THR A 110 3.69 5.30 25.41
C THR A 110 2.85 4.25 26.14
N GLU A 111 2.10 4.68 27.16
CA GLU A 111 1.21 3.87 27.96
C GLU A 111 -0.02 3.44 27.15
N ASP A 112 -0.65 4.37 26.43
CA ASP A 112 -1.80 4.08 25.59
C ASP A 112 -1.42 3.12 24.45
N LEU A 113 -0.25 3.31 23.85
CA LEU A 113 0.28 2.44 22.82
C LEU A 113 0.56 1.03 23.37
N THR A 114 1.07 0.93 24.60
CA THR A 114 1.26 -0.37 25.27
C THR A 114 -0.07 -1.11 25.40
N LEU A 115 -1.13 -0.42 25.86
CA LEU A 115 -2.47 -0.99 25.97
C LEU A 115 -3.01 -1.44 24.61
N PHE A 116 -2.82 -0.64 23.57
CA PHE A 116 -3.23 -1.00 22.20
C PHE A 116 -2.53 -2.28 21.72
N LEU A 117 -1.22 -2.38 21.88
CA LEU A 117 -0.43 -3.53 21.43
C LEU A 117 -0.81 -4.81 22.17
N GLU A 118 -1.10 -4.72 23.46
CA GLU A 118 -1.51 -5.89 24.25
C GLU A 118 -2.96 -6.31 23.97
N ALA A 119 -3.88 -5.35 23.86
CA ALA A 119 -5.31 -5.64 23.72
C ALA A 119 -5.73 -5.98 22.28
N GLU A 120 -5.23 -5.25 21.27
CA GLU A 120 -5.65 -5.43 19.87
C GLU A 120 -4.65 -6.24 19.05
N GLN A 121 -3.35 -6.10 19.28
CA GLN A 121 -2.33 -6.84 18.53
C GLN A 121 -1.96 -8.18 19.18
N GLY A 122 -2.52 -8.50 20.35
CA GLY A 122 -2.31 -9.76 21.05
C GLY A 122 -0.86 -9.97 21.53
N MET A 123 -0.10 -8.89 21.66
CA MET A 123 1.27 -8.94 22.16
C MET A 123 1.26 -9.15 23.68
N SER A 124 2.28 -9.83 24.22
CA SER A 124 2.39 -10.04 25.66
C SER A 124 3.62 -9.35 26.23
N LYS A 125 3.45 -8.65 27.37
CA LYS A 125 4.52 -7.98 28.13
C LYS A 125 5.31 -7.01 27.26
N VAL A 126 4.62 -6.07 26.62
CA VAL A 126 5.27 -5.10 25.75
C VAL A 126 6.18 -4.18 26.59
N ALA A 127 7.46 -4.12 26.25
CA ALA A 127 8.41 -3.25 26.92
C ALA A 127 8.16 -1.77 26.55
N SER A 128 8.23 -0.88 27.53
CA SER A 128 8.06 0.58 27.33
C SER A 128 9.03 1.14 26.26
N GLU A 129 10.25 0.60 26.21
CA GLU A 129 11.28 0.94 25.21
C GLU A 129 10.79 0.68 23.78
N LYS A 130 10.06 -0.42 23.55
CA LYS A 130 9.51 -0.74 22.23
C LYS A 130 8.47 0.29 21.79
N CYS A 131 7.62 0.73 22.71
CA CYS A 131 6.63 1.78 22.41
C CYS A 131 7.34 3.10 22.07
N ALA A 132 8.37 3.48 22.82
CA ALA A 132 9.16 4.67 22.51
C ALA A 132 9.85 4.59 21.13
N ASP A 133 10.37 3.41 20.77
CA ASP A 133 10.98 3.18 19.46
C ASP A 133 9.97 3.28 18.31
N ILE A 134 8.75 2.74 18.49
CA ILE A 134 7.66 2.89 17.52
C ILE A 134 7.34 4.38 17.32
N ILE A 135 7.17 5.14 18.40
CA ILE A 135 6.87 6.58 18.32
C ILE A 135 7.99 7.31 17.58
N LYS A 136 9.25 7.08 17.96
CA LYS A 136 10.40 7.69 17.32
C LYS A 136 10.49 7.36 15.83
N LYS A 137 10.14 6.13 15.45
CA LYS A 137 10.23 5.63 14.09
C LYS A 137 9.11 6.14 13.19
N PHE A 138 7.86 6.10 13.64
CA PHE A 138 6.69 6.27 12.77
C PHE A 138 6.02 7.64 12.88
N GLU A 139 6.17 8.35 14.01
CA GLU A 139 5.63 9.71 14.14
C GLU A 139 6.32 10.64 13.14
N PRO A 140 5.61 11.49 12.39
CA PRO A 140 6.24 12.49 11.53
C PRO A 140 6.67 13.75 12.28
N SER A 141 5.93 14.19 13.31
CA SER A 141 6.21 15.44 14.01
C SER A 141 7.38 15.33 15.00
N THR A 142 8.43 16.14 14.81
CA THR A 142 9.56 16.20 15.77
C THR A 142 9.11 16.61 17.17
N GLU A 143 8.14 17.54 17.27
CA GLU A 143 7.60 17.97 18.56
C GLU A 143 6.86 16.82 19.26
N ALA A 144 6.01 16.09 18.53
CA ALA A 144 5.29 14.94 19.09
C ALA A 144 6.25 13.81 19.50
N LYS A 145 7.31 13.55 18.72
CA LYS A 145 8.38 12.62 19.11
C LYS A 145 9.03 12.97 20.43
N LEU A 146 9.36 14.25 20.63
CA LEU A 146 9.99 14.73 21.87
C LEU A 146 9.05 14.58 23.07
N LEU A 147 7.75 14.73 22.86
CA LEU A 147 6.71 14.54 23.87
C LEU A 147 6.35 13.06 24.09
N GLY A 148 6.85 12.12 23.27
CA GLY A 148 6.47 10.71 23.35
C GLY A 148 5.02 10.47 22.93
N HIS A 149 4.52 11.27 21.99
CA HIS A 149 3.15 11.20 21.48
C HIS A 149 3.12 10.65 20.06
N LEU A 150 2.19 9.72 19.80
CA LEU A 150 1.89 9.21 18.47
C LEU A 150 0.56 9.79 17.98
N GLY A 151 0.63 10.71 17.01
CA GLY A 151 -0.55 11.27 16.38
C GLY A 151 -1.22 10.32 15.38
N ILE A 152 -2.33 10.74 14.78
CA ILE A 152 -3.07 9.91 13.80
C ILE A 152 -2.21 9.49 12.61
N ASP A 153 -1.35 10.37 12.11
CA ASP A 153 -0.48 10.07 10.97
C ASP A 153 0.62 9.09 11.36
N GLY A 154 1.23 9.26 12.54
CA GLY A 154 2.19 8.31 13.08
C GLY A 154 1.57 6.93 13.35
N PHE A 155 0.35 6.91 13.88
CA PHE A 155 -0.38 5.67 14.14
C PHE A 155 -0.74 4.94 12.83
N MET A 156 -1.19 5.68 11.82
CA MET A 156 -1.45 5.11 10.48
C MET A 156 -0.18 4.58 9.82
N ASN A 157 0.94 5.30 9.92
CA ASN A 157 2.25 4.83 9.43
C ASN A 157 2.68 3.54 10.12
N PHE A 158 2.44 3.42 11.43
CA PHE A 158 2.71 2.21 12.19
C PHE A 158 1.83 1.03 11.74
N LEU A 159 0.52 1.23 11.62
CA LEU A 159 -0.43 0.19 11.18
C LEU A 159 -0.17 -0.31 9.75
N LEU A 160 0.35 0.56 8.87
CA LEU A 160 0.73 0.19 7.50
C LEU A 160 2.15 -0.38 7.40
N SER A 161 2.89 -0.42 8.51
CA SER A 161 4.25 -0.91 8.53
C SER A 161 4.32 -2.44 8.49
N PRO A 162 5.47 -3.02 8.09
CA PRO A 162 5.70 -4.47 8.18
C PRO A 162 5.56 -5.05 9.59
N GLU A 163 5.62 -4.22 10.64
CA GLU A 163 5.47 -4.67 12.03
C GLU A 163 4.02 -5.02 12.37
N CYS A 164 3.06 -4.47 11.62
CA CYS A 164 1.63 -4.77 11.70
C CYS A 164 1.13 -5.58 10.49
N ASP A 165 2.03 -6.19 9.72
CA ASP A 165 1.64 -7.04 8.61
C ASP A 165 0.86 -8.26 9.13
N ILE A 166 -0.21 -8.62 8.42
CA ILE A 166 -1.00 -9.81 8.71
C ILE A 166 -0.16 -11.08 8.49
N PHE A 167 0.85 -11.03 7.61
CA PHE A 167 1.81 -12.09 7.45
C PHE A 167 2.88 -12.01 8.54
N ASN A 168 2.99 -13.08 9.34
CA ASN A 168 4.04 -13.18 10.35
C ASN A 168 5.42 -13.12 9.69
N PRO A 169 6.25 -12.09 9.95
CA PRO A 169 7.58 -11.96 9.35
C PRO A 169 8.52 -13.11 9.72
N ALA A 170 8.31 -13.78 10.86
CA ALA A 170 9.08 -14.96 11.25
C ALA A 170 8.90 -16.13 10.26
N ASN A 171 7.81 -16.14 9.50
CA ASN A 171 7.51 -17.14 8.49
C ASN A 171 7.97 -16.72 7.08
N ALA A 172 8.66 -15.58 6.93
CA ALA A 172 9.11 -15.09 5.63
C ALA A 172 10.32 -15.86 5.07
N SER A 173 11.04 -16.60 5.91
CA SER A 173 12.11 -17.52 5.53
C SER A 173 11.73 -18.96 5.86
N VAL A 174 12.53 -19.94 5.40
CA VAL A 174 12.36 -21.34 5.82
C VAL A 174 12.53 -21.42 7.34
N TYR A 175 11.45 -21.77 8.05
CA TYR A 175 11.40 -21.84 9.52
C TYR A 175 11.01 -23.23 10.05
N GLN A 176 10.56 -24.11 9.16
CA GLN A 176 10.17 -25.48 9.48
C GLN A 176 11.40 -26.38 9.46
N ASP A 177 11.33 -27.50 10.18
CA ASP A 177 12.32 -28.57 10.06
C ASP A 177 12.30 -29.13 8.63
N MET A 178 13.42 -29.02 7.91
CA MET A 178 13.56 -29.47 6.51
C MET A 178 14.32 -30.80 6.39
N ASP A 179 14.60 -31.49 7.50
CA ASP A 179 15.35 -32.75 7.54
C ASP A 179 14.44 -34.00 7.66
N GLN A 180 13.11 -33.83 7.67
CA GLN A 180 12.17 -34.96 7.66
C GLN A 180 12.09 -35.60 6.26
N SER A 181 11.48 -36.78 6.17
CA SER A 181 11.25 -37.42 4.87
C SER A 181 10.18 -36.69 4.04
N LEU A 182 10.28 -36.76 2.70
CA LEU A 182 9.43 -35.99 1.77
C LEU A 182 7.93 -36.12 2.00
N ASN A 183 7.46 -37.27 2.49
CA ASN A 183 6.05 -37.54 2.79
C ASN A 183 5.50 -36.77 4.01
N HIS A 184 6.33 -35.99 4.71
CA HIS A 184 5.91 -35.11 5.80
C HIS A 184 5.59 -33.68 5.32
N TYR A 185 5.81 -33.37 4.05
CA TYR A 185 5.65 -32.02 3.51
C TYR A 185 4.54 -31.94 2.47
N PHE A 186 3.83 -30.81 2.45
CA PHE A 186 3.03 -30.42 1.30
C PHE A 186 3.95 -29.86 0.22
N ILE A 187 3.86 -30.40 -1.00
CA ILE A 187 4.71 -29.99 -2.13
C ILE A 187 3.86 -29.19 -3.12
N ALA A 188 4.25 -27.94 -3.37
CA ALA A 188 3.66 -27.12 -4.42
C ALA A 188 3.88 -27.78 -5.79
N SER A 189 2.81 -28.30 -6.39
CA SER A 189 2.85 -29.16 -7.57
C SER A 189 1.98 -28.60 -8.69
N SER A 190 2.43 -28.75 -9.93
CA SER A 190 1.73 -28.30 -11.14
C SER A 190 1.34 -29.51 -11.99
N HIS A 191 0.12 -29.49 -12.52
CA HIS A 191 -0.40 -30.50 -13.43
C HIS A 191 -0.48 -29.91 -14.84
N ASN A 192 -0.07 -30.70 -15.85
CA ASN A 192 0.03 -30.25 -17.24
C ASN A 192 0.76 -28.92 -17.39
N THR A 193 1.95 -28.82 -16.79
CA THR A 193 2.66 -27.56 -16.54
C THR A 193 2.96 -26.75 -17.80
N PHE A 194 3.07 -27.42 -18.95
CA PHE A 194 3.32 -26.79 -20.24
C PHE A 194 2.10 -26.05 -20.82
N LEU A 195 0.87 -26.31 -20.37
CA LEU A 195 -0.33 -25.68 -20.91
C LEU A 195 -0.57 -24.28 -20.33
N LEU A 196 -0.78 -23.30 -21.20
CA LEU A 196 -1.09 -21.92 -20.79
C LEU A 196 -2.59 -21.63 -20.70
N ALA A 197 -3.44 -22.49 -21.27
CA ALA A 197 -4.89 -22.30 -21.30
C ALA A 197 -5.64 -23.63 -21.16
N ASP A 198 -6.63 -23.88 -22.02
CA ASP A 198 -7.50 -25.04 -21.90
C ASP A 198 -6.82 -26.37 -22.30
N GLN A 199 -7.43 -27.47 -21.86
CA GLN A 199 -6.90 -28.84 -22.00
C GLN A 199 -7.09 -29.42 -23.41
N LEU A 200 -7.97 -28.83 -24.23
CA LEU A 200 -8.39 -29.42 -25.50
C LEU A 200 -7.65 -28.82 -26.69
N LYS A 201 -7.48 -27.49 -26.73
CA LYS A 201 -6.92 -26.72 -27.85
C LYS A 201 -5.97 -25.60 -27.40
N GLY A 202 -5.69 -25.50 -26.10
CA GLY A 202 -4.82 -24.47 -25.55
C GLY A 202 -3.37 -24.58 -26.05
N PRO A 203 -2.61 -23.47 -26.03
CA PRO A 203 -1.20 -23.49 -26.39
C PRO A 203 -0.35 -24.09 -25.27
N SER A 204 0.62 -24.91 -25.69
CA SER A 204 1.73 -25.41 -24.89
C SER A 204 2.93 -24.47 -25.05
N SER A 205 3.61 -24.13 -23.95
CA SER A 205 4.81 -23.27 -23.95
C SER A 205 5.76 -23.62 -22.82
N VAL A 206 7.05 -23.38 -23.06
CA VAL A 206 8.10 -23.38 -22.02
C VAL A 206 7.78 -22.37 -20.90
N ASP A 207 7.05 -21.30 -21.23
CA ASP A 207 6.61 -20.30 -20.25
C ASP A 207 5.81 -20.91 -19.11
N GLY A 208 5.04 -21.97 -19.34
CA GLY A 208 4.27 -22.63 -18.28
C GLY A 208 5.17 -23.13 -17.15
N PHE A 209 6.30 -23.76 -17.51
CA PHE A 209 7.33 -24.19 -16.56
C PHE A 209 8.02 -23.01 -15.88
N ILE A 210 8.37 -21.97 -16.63
CA ILE A 210 9.01 -20.76 -16.07
C ILE A 210 8.11 -20.13 -15.00
N HIS A 211 6.82 -19.97 -15.29
CA HIS A 211 5.87 -19.39 -14.35
C HIS A 211 5.66 -20.27 -13.12
N ALA A 212 5.53 -21.59 -13.30
CA ALA A 212 5.39 -22.53 -12.19
C ALA A 212 6.61 -22.45 -11.24
N LEU A 213 7.83 -22.51 -11.78
CA LEU A 213 9.06 -22.44 -11.00
C LEU A 213 9.23 -21.10 -10.28
N ARG A 214 8.94 -19.97 -10.95
CA ARG A 214 8.99 -18.63 -10.35
C ARG A 214 7.97 -18.45 -9.22
N ARG A 215 6.84 -19.15 -9.27
CA ARG A 215 5.82 -19.16 -8.21
C ARG A 215 6.08 -20.19 -7.11
N GLY A 216 7.27 -20.78 -7.08
CA GLY A 216 7.66 -21.70 -6.01
C GLY A 216 7.31 -23.16 -6.22
N CYS A 217 6.73 -23.54 -7.37
CA CYS A 217 6.39 -24.93 -7.68
C CYS A 217 7.65 -25.82 -7.70
N ARG A 218 7.57 -27.00 -7.09
CA ARG A 218 8.66 -27.97 -6.94
C ARG A 218 8.42 -29.30 -7.66
N CYS A 219 7.22 -29.52 -8.17
CA CYS A 219 6.86 -30.70 -8.98
C CYS A 219 6.20 -30.25 -10.27
N LEU A 220 6.79 -30.61 -11.41
CA LEU A 220 6.34 -30.23 -12.75
C LEU A 220 5.92 -31.50 -13.49
N ASP A 221 4.90 -31.37 -14.34
CA ASP A 221 4.37 -32.47 -15.13
C ASP A 221 4.74 -32.31 -16.61
N LEU A 222 5.28 -33.38 -17.20
CA LEU A 222 5.77 -33.43 -18.57
C LEU A 222 5.19 -34.67 -19.25
N HIS A 223 4.45 -34.45 -20.33
CA HIS A 223 3.86 -35.51 -21.13
C HIS A 223 4.65 -35.67 -22.42
N CYS A 224 5.55 -36.65 -22.46
CA CYS A 224 6.46 -36.85 -23.59
C CYS A 224 5.86 -37.80 -24.63
N PHE A 225 5.90 -37.37 -25.89
CA PHE A 225 5.44 -38.12 -27.08
C PHE A 225 6.52 -38.12 -28.16
N ASP A 226 6.51 -39.13 -29.03
CA ASP A 226 7.36 -39.16 -30.22
C ASP A 226 6.93 -38.06 -31.20
N GLY A 227 7.85 -37.17 -31.57
CA GLY A 227 7.62 -36.13 -32.57
C GLY A 227 7.71 -36.66 -34.00
N SER A 228 7.09 -35.94 -34.92
CA SER A 228 7.04 -36.32 -36.34
C SER A 228 8.39 -36.24 -37.06
N ASP A 229 9.34 -35.50 -36.51
CA ASP A 229 10.73 -35.39 -36.94
C ASP A 229 11.65 -36.44 -36.26
N GLY A 230 11.07 -37.34 -35.48
CA GLY A 230 11.82 -38.33 -34.69
C GLY A 230 12.47 -37.78 -33.43
N GLN A 231 12.20 -36.52 -33.04
CA GLN A 231 12.62 -35.95 -31.76
C GLN A 231 11.47 -35.98 -30.75
N PRO A 232 11.72 -36.16 -29.45
CA PRO A 232 10.68 -36.13 -28.44
C PRO A 232 10.03 -34.75 -28.32
N SER A 233 8.72 -34.73 -28.07
CA SER A 233 7.91 -33.53 -27.93
C SER A 233 7.02 -33.61 -26.68
N ILE A 234 6.69 -32.46 -26.10
CA ILE A 234 5.74 -32.34 -25.00
C ILE A 234 4.37 -31.94 -25.55
N HIS A 235 3.33 -32.69 -25.19
CA HIS A 235 1.97 -32.51 -25.71
C HIS A 235 0.91 -33.11 -24.76
N ASN A 236 -0.37 -32.67 -24.83
CA ASN A 236 -1.43 -33.16 -23.93
C ASN A 236 -2.27 -34.32 -24.51
N GLY A 237 -1.85 -34.92 -25.62
CA GLY A 237 -2.61 -35.96 -26.35
C GLY A 237 -3.93 -35.48 -26.98
N THR A 238 -4.13 -34.17 -27.12
CA THR A 238 -5.35 -33.52 -27.63
C THR A 238 -5.05 -32.64 -28.85
N LEU A 239 -5.86 -31.60 -29.11
CA LEU A 239 -5.60 -30.63 -30.19
C LEU A 239 -4.77 -29.43 -29.70
N THR A 240 -4.15 -29.56 -28.52
CA THR A 240 -3.21 -28.57 -27.97
C THR A 240 -1.96 -28.48 -28.84
N SER A 241 -1.26 -27.33 -28.81
CA SER A 241 0.03 -27.25 -29.50
C SER A 241 1.08 -28.14 -28.81
N HIS A 242 2.20 -28.40 -29.47
CA HIS A 242 3.32 -29.14 -28.92
C HIS A 242 4.55 -28.26 -28.86
N ILE A 243 5.47 -28.60 -27.97
CA ILE A 243 6.78 -27.97 -27.86
C ILE A 243 7.87 -29.07 -27.89
N PRO A 244 9.08 -28.77 -28.38
CA PRO A 244 10.21 -29.69 -28.24
C PRO A 244 10.47 -30.00 -26.76
N LEU A 245 10.90 -31.23 -26.46
CA LEU A 245 11.39 -31.61 -25.13
C LEU A 245 12.68 -30.86 -24.77
#